data_AF-A0A976L2R6-F1
#
_entry.id   AF-A0A976L2R6-F1
#
_cell.length_a   1.000
_cell.length_b   1.000
_cell.length_c   1.000
_cell.angle_alpha   90.00
_cell.angle_beta   90.00
_cell.angle_gamma   90.00
#
_symmetry.space_group_name_H-M   'P 1'
#
loop_
_entity.id
_entity.type
_entity.pdbx_description
1 polymer ?
#
loop_
_entity_poly.entity_id
_entity_poly.type
_entity_poly.pdbx_seq_one_letter_code
_entity_poly.pdbx_strand_id
1 'polypeptide(L)'
;MRKLLIFLCIFLVSFCQAQKFFSKLQKGLSKSITEKSDDLAGIKIDAGMIVNTYPKSLNPNADNLFLQLNSIWPEKPGNLVYVSLMQRTSFKFVELTGTVEIDGQPLPDLGAGYYGMQVQEIRPYRIHIKSAKGQEVSFTVNPVEPVKILEPSSVKLREGFTVKLESSVPDIPSQVRLLLYSKPSVTQHGWSGIDYFSCKPEIKVPSIYFVDENNDWDFTYARYLVNGKSWLLAERYRIEIPVTDSAASGPVKIVSRFMDCKDVNVEYPTVSANIARTEKPEEGVKITNQSIMVEQKDNKRKNTPGYRFYKLFGNGGAIANIKKAAIICFNVDVSELEQTKEELAWIDYEYGAHDGQLTIDKVKHYDVITHRFPHLPVKVWDNYTNKIYGEFSSMLHQDFGMEVIPVAQVKSAPSYKNLVESQKVYDYEIYSTTYGGLKKYGSHSLSQAFTNLVITQANLISELKVDALIFVYYDITMDFDWSLNPVLRVDINGAPTGYETYETKMFLSGSAVAHCRPLSKTELNNPKSDILDNAVDDKALFAVFSEAVTKMKREEEASRFYEIIRQK
;
A
#
# COMPACT_ATOMS: atom_id res chain seq x y z
N MET A 1 28.86 8.99 27.80
CA MET A 1 29.31 7.78 27.07
C MET A 1 29.68 6.56 27.94
N ARG A 2 29.47 6.55 29.28
CA ARG A 2 29.71 5.36 30.14
C ARG A 2 28.46 4.67 30.70
N LYS A 3 27.25 5.17 30.40
CA LYS A 3 25.97 4.58 30.86
C LYS A 3 25.30 3.65 29.82
N LEU A 4 25.85 3.55 28.61
CA LEU A 4 25.28 2.72 27.54
C LEU A 4 25.79 1.26 27.57
N LEU A 5 26.87 0.97 28.31
CA LEU A 5 27.51 -0.35 28.34
C LEU A 5 26.89 -1.33 29.35
N ILE A 6 26.11 -0.84 30.33
CA ILE A 6 25.47 -1.70 31.36
C ILE A 6 24.12 -2.26 30.87
N PHE A 7 23.52 -1.66 29.83
CA PHE A 7 22.28 -2.17 29.23
C PHE A 7 22.49 -3.43 28.38
N LEU A 8 23.72 -3.67 27.91
CA LEU A 8 24.04 -4.82 27.05
C LEU A 8 24.28 -6.13 27.85
N CYS A 9 24.57 -6.05 29.15
CA CYS A 9 24.88 -7.23 29.97
C CYS A 9 23.66 -7.88 30.66
N ILE A 10 22.47 -7.28 30.58
CA ILE A 10 21.24 -7.83 31.20
C ILE A 10 20.43 -8.69 30.20
N PHE A 11 20.85 -8.80 28.93
CA PHE A 11 20.16 -9.61 27.93
C PHE A 11 20.43 -11.13 28.00
N LEU A 12 21.20 -11.59 28.98
CA LEU A 12 21.52 -13.01 29.18
C LEU A 12 20.66 -13.73 30.25
N VAL A 13 19.60 -13.09 30.77
CA VAL A 13 18.67 -13.73 31.71
C VAL A 13 17.37 -14.14 31.02
N SER A 14 17.36 -15.42 30.63
CA SER A 14 16.21 -16.31 30.37
C SER A 14 15.22 -15.90 29.26
N PHE A 15 15.38 -16.55 28.12
CA PHE A 15 14.51 -16.58 26.92
C PHE A 15 13.00 -16.74 27.23
N CYS A 16 12.65 -17.37 28.36
CA CYS A 16 11.27 -17.48 28.85
C CYS A 16 10.64 -16.14 29.29
N GLN A 17 11.42 -15.13 29.71
CA GLN A 17 10.88 -13.82 30.10
C GLN A 17 10.61 -12.92 28.89
N ALA A 18 11.35 -13.08 27.79
CA ALA A 18 11.09 -12.36 26.53
C ALA A 18 9.76 -12.79 25.89
N GLN A 19 9.40 -14.09 25.89
CA GLN A 19 8.08 -14.54 25.45
C GLN A 19 6.94 -14.04 26.35
N LYS A 20 7.16 -13.98 27.68
CA LYS A 20 6.18 -13.40 28.61
C LYS A 20 6.05 -11.87 28.46
N PHE A 21 7.13 -11.19 28.08
CA PHE A 21 7.13 -9.76 27.79
C PHE A 21 6.41 -9.47 26.46
N PHE A 22 6.70 -10.22 25.40
CA PHE A 22 6.00 -10.11 24.12
C PHE A 22 4.51 -10.44 24.24
N SER A 23 4.12 -11.52 24.95
CA SER A 23 2.70 -11.82 25.19
C SER A 23 1.97 -10.78 26.06
N LYS A 24 2.67 -10.09 26.98
CA LYS A 24 2.12 -8.94 27.73
C LYS A 24 2.01 -7.68 26.87
N LEU A 25 3.02 -7.36 26.07
CA LEU A 25 3.00 -6.26 25.11
C LEU A 25 1.89 -6.47 24.06
N GLN A 26 1.67 -7.73 23.68
CA GLN A 26 0.67 -8.19 22.74
C GLN A 26 -0.75 -8.17 23.31
N LYS A 27 -0.94 -8.49 24.61
CA LYS A 27 -2.22 -8.23 25.31
C LYS A 27 -2.52 -6.72 25.44
N GLY A 28 -1.50 -5.87 25.47
CA GLY A 28 -1.64 -4.42 25.41
C GLY A 28 -2.02 -3.93 24.00
N LEU A 29 -1.31 -4.42 22.98
CA LEU A 29 -1.56 -4.11 21.56
C LEU A 29 -2.92 -4.63 21.08
N SER A 30 -3.35 -5.81 21.53
CA SER A 30 -4.67 -6.37 21.18
C SER A 30 -5.79 -5.50 21.73
N LYS A 31 -5.65 -4.95 22.95
CA LYS A 31 -6.62 -3.99 23.51
C LYS A 31 -6.65 -2.65 22.76
N SER A 32 -5.54 -2.19 22.19
CA SER A 32 -5.54 -0.94 21.42
C SER A 32 -6.15 -1.08 20.02
N ILE A 33 -6.17 -2.30 19.46
CA ILE A 33 -6.70 -2.59 18.11
C ILE A 33 -8.03 -3.35 18.14
N THR A 34 -8.61 -3.60 19.32
CA THR A 34 -9.90 -4.29 19.49
C THR A 34 -10.87 -3.39 20.25
N GLU A 35 -12.13 -3.42 19.87
CA GLU A 35 -13.21 -2.81 20.63
C GLU A 35 -14.43 -3.74 20.70
N LYS A 36 -15.32 -3.48 21.65
CA LYS A 36 -16.59 -4.19 21.75
C LYS A 36 -17.65 -3.42 21.00
N SER A 37 -18.53 -4.13 20.29
CA SER A 37 -19.73 -3.55 19.68
C SER A 37 -20.93 -4.44 19.94
N ASP A 38 -22.09 -3.83 20.11
CA ASP A 38 -23.40 -4.49 20.16
C ASP A 38 -24.21 -4.28 18.87
N ASP A 39 -23.57 -3.72 17.83
CA ASP A 39 -24.21 -3.22 16.62
C ASP A 39 -23.51 -3.74 15.36
N LEU A 40 -24.25 -4.40 14.46
CA LEU A 40 -23.74 -4.89 13.18
C LEU A 40 -23.60 -3.79 12.13
N ALA A 41 -24.31 -2.66 12.25
CA ALA A 41 -24.34 -1.62 11.22
C ALA A 41 -22.96 -0.98 11.00
N GLY A 42 -22.17 -0.88 12.08
CA GLY A 42 -20.80 -0.39 12.05
C GLY A 42 -19.76 -1.46 11.72
N ILE A 43 -20.15 -2.72 11.48
CA ILE A 43 -19.23 -3.86 11.35
C ILE A 43 -19.11 -4.29 9.88
N LYS A 44 -17.87 -4.55 9.47
CA LYS A 44 -17.50 -5.27 8.27
C LYS A 44 -17.23 -6.73 8.66
N ILE A 45 -17.81 -7.65 7.89
CA ILE A 45 -17.71 -9.08 8.13
C ILE A 45 -16.89 -9.69 6.99
N ASP A 46 -15.75 -10.29 7.34
CA ASP A 46 -14.95 -11.15 6.47
C ASP A 46 -15.05 -12.58 6.99
N ALA A 47 -15.52 -13.53 6.18
CA ALA A 47 -15.68 -14.92 6.57
C ALA A 47 -15.14 -15.85 5.50
N GLY A 48 -14.97 -17.14 5.81
CA GLY A 48 -14.62 -18.10 4.79
C GLY A 48 -14.23 -19.48 5.30
N MET A 49 -13.83 -20.32 4.37
CA MET A 49 -13.33 -21.66 4.64
C MET A 49 -11.91 -21.81 4.10
N ILE A 50 -11.04 -22.44 4.87
CA ILE A 50 -9.69 -22.84 4.47
C ILE A 50 -9.67 -24.35 4.44
N VAL A 51 -9.37 -24.92 3.28
CA VAL A 51 -9.37 -26.36 3.06
C VAL A 51 -7.93 -26.85 2.91
N ASN A 52 -7.63 -28.00 3.52
CA ASN A 52 -6.33 -28.67 3.47
C ASN A 52 -5.16 -27.77 3.92
N THR A 53 -5.32 -27.08 5.05
CA THR A 53 -4.25 -26.27 5.66
C THR A 53 -2.94 -27.04 5.74
N TYR A 54 -1.81 -26.39 5.51
CA TYR A 54 -0.52 -27.03 5.74
C TYR A 54 -0.29 -27.31 7.25
N PRO A 55 0.51 -28.34 7.61
CA PRO A 55 0.73 -28.67 9.01
C PRO A 55 1.52 -27.59 9.74
N LYS A 56 1.22 -27.39 11.02
CA LYS A 56 1.87 -26.39 11.88
C LYS A 56 3.39 -26.49 11.90
N SER A 57 3.96 -27.69 11.71
CA SER A 57 5.40 -27.91 11.67
C SER A 57 6.13 -27.20 10.53
N LEU A 58 5.45 -26.93 9.39
CA LEU A 58 6.05 -26.18 8.30
C LEU A 58 6.18 -24.71 8.64
N ASN A 59 5.17 -24.14 9.30
CA ASN A 59 5.23 -22.77 9.73
C ASN A 59 4.70 -22.62 11.16
N PRO A 60 5.55 -22.81 12.18
CA PRO A 60 5.16 -22.59 13.57
C PRO A 60 4.76 -21.13 13.87
N ASN A 61 5.01 -20.21 12.93
CA ASN A 61 4.65 -18.78 13.00
C ASN A 61 3.70 -18.33 11.86
N ALA A 62 2.93 -19.25 11.28
CA ALA A 62 1.95 -19.04 10.19
C ALA A 62 1.30 -17.66 10.19
N ASP A 63 1.19 -17.09 8.99
CA ASP A 63 0.86 -15.69 8.67
C ASP A 63 -0.45 -15.17 9.26
N ASN A 64 -1.27 -16.06 9.83
CA ASN A 64 -2.41 -15.67 10.65
C ASN A 64 -2.06 -15.83 12.12
N LEU A 65 -1.24 -14.90 12.61
CA LEU A 65 -0.78 -14.79 13.99
C LEU A 65 -1.91 -15.05 14.99
N PHE A 66 -3.13 -14.56 14.71
CA PHE A 66 -4.30 -14.78 15.57
C PHE A 66 -4.76 -16.24 15.65
N LEU A 67 -4.76 -17.00 14.54
CA LEU A 67 -5.17 -18.41 14.57
C LEU A 67 -4.15 -19.27 15.34
N GLN A 68 -2.87 -18.90 15.27
CA GLN A 68 -1.85 -19.62 16.02
C GLN A 68 -1.86 -19.32 17.51
N LEU A 69 -2.05 -18.05 17.89
CA LEU A 69 -2.13 -17.64 19.30
C LEU A 69 -3.28 -18.35 20.02
N ASN A 70 -4.35 -18.67 19.30
CA ASN A 70 -5.52 -19.36 19.84
C ASN A 70 -5.49 -20.88 19.61
N SER A 71 -4.36 -21.43 19.19
CA SER A 71 -4.13 -22.88 19.05
C SER A 71 -5.13 -23.60 18.13
N ILE A 72 -5.77 -22.89 17.20
CA ILE A 72 -6.70 -23.47 16.22
C ILE A 72 -6.05 -23.83 14.89
N TRP A 73 -4.80 -23.41 14.64
CA TRP A 73 -4.05 -23.93 13.50
C TRP A 73 -3.78 -25.43 13.73
N PRO A 74 -4.21 -26.31 12.83
CA PRO A 74 -4.17 -27.74 13.10
C PRO A 74 -2.72 -28.27 13.07
N GLU A 75 -2.42 -29.19 13.98
CA GLU A 75 -1.12 -29.88 14.03
C GLU A 75 -0.90 -30.75 12.77
N LYS A 76 -1.99 -31.21 12.16
CA LYS A 76 -2.03 -31.98 10.91
C LYS A 76 -2.82 -31.20 9.84
N PRO A 77 -2.72 -31.53 8.55
CA PRO A 77 -3.59 -30.91 7.56
C PRO A 77 -5.07 -31.09 7.89
N GLY A 78 -5.86 -30.04 7.69
CA GLY A 78 -7.27 -30.01 8.07
C GLY A 78 -8.01 -28.84 7.44
N ASN A 79 -9.27 -28.67 7.82
CA ASN A 79 -10.12 -27.59 7.32
C ASN A 79 -10.54 -26.66 8.45
N LEU A 80 -10.73 -25.38 8.14
CA LEU A 80 -11.05 -24.33 9.10
C LEU A 80 -12.15 -23.45 8.52
N VAL A 81 -13.17 -23.16 9.32
CA VAL A 81 -14.16 -22.11 9.03
C VAL A 81 -13.91 -20.95 9.99
N TYR A 82 -13.94 -19.72 9.47
CA TYR A 82 -13.65 -18.52 10.25
C TYR A 82 -14.58 -17.36 9.90
N VAL A 83 -14.70 -16.44 10.85
CA VAL A 83 -15.35 -15.14 10.73
C VAL A 83 -14.43 -14.12 11.41
N SER A 84 -14.21 -12.97 10.76
CA SER A 84 -13.50 -11.82 11.29
C SER A 84 -14.41 -10.61 11.22
N LEU A 85 -14.52 -9.91 12.34
CA LEU A 85 -15.33 -8.72 12.51
C LEU A 85 -14.41 -7.52 12.68
N MET A 86 -14.60 -6.51 11.84
CA MET A 86 -13.83 -5.27 11.87
C MET A 86 -14.77 -4.08 11.86
N GLN A 87 -14.36 -2.95 12.45
CA GLN A 87 -15.09 -1.71 12.24
C GLN A 87 -15.05 -1.34 10.75
N ARG A 88 -16.18 -0.88 10.21
CA ARG A 88 -16.22 -0.30 8.86
C ARG A 88 -15.32 0.92 8.80
N THR A 89 -15.37 1.79 9.79
CA THR A 89 -14.70 3.08 9.76
C THR A 89 -13.26 3.06 10.27
N SER A 90 -12.72 1.94 10.78
CA SER A 90 -11.35 1.88 11.31
C SER A 90 -10.69 0.50 11.24
N PHE A 91 -9.36 0.43 11.38
CA PHE A 91 -8.62 -0.83 11.58
C PHE A 91 -8.70 -1.32 13.02
N LYS A 92 -9.91 -1.41 13.55
CA LYS A 92 -10.16 -2.09 14.82
C LYS A 92 -10.94 -3.36 14.57
N PHE A 93 -10.50 -4.42 15.18
CA PHE A 93 -11.30 -5.63 15.28
C PHE A 93 -12.42 -5.44 16.30
N VAL A 94 -13.52 -6.14 16.07
CA VAL A 94 -14.74 -5.99 16.87
C VAL A 94 -15.05 -7.29 17.58
N GLU A 95 -14.93 -7.27 18.91
CA GLU A 95 -15.51 -8.30 19.78
C GLU A 95 -17.02 -8.05 19.88
N LEU A 96 -17.80 -8.88 19.18
CA LEU A 96 -19.25 -8.72 19.14
C LEU A 96 -19.86 -9.11 20.49
N THR A 97 -20.66 -8.21 21.05
CA THR A 97 -21.60 -8.53 22.14
C THR A 97 -22.82 -9.17 21.50
N GLY A 98 -22.85 -10.50 21.44
CA GLY A 98 -23.83 -11.25 20.67
C GLY A 98 -23.44 -12.73 20.51
N THR A 99 -24.01 -13.40 19.51
CA THR A 99 -23.64 -14.77 19.13
C THR A 99 -23.12 -14.82 17.69
N VAL A 100 -22.15 -15.70 17.48
CA VAL A 100 -21.67 -16.11 16.16
C VAL A 100 -21.80 -17.62 16.14
N GLU A 101 -22.49 -18.15 15.14
CA GLU A 101 -22.85 -19.56 15.04
C GLU A 101 -22.51 -20.12 13.66
N ILE A 102 -22.16 -21.42 13.64
CA ILE A 102 -21.94 -22.22 12.44
C ILE A 102 -22.89 -23.41 12.49
N ASP A 103 -23.77 -23.54 11.51
CA ASP A 103 -24.84 -24.55 11.45
C ASP A 103 -25.64 -24.68 12.77
N GLY A 104 -25.90 -23.53 13.43
CA GLY A 104 -26.61 -23.46 14.71
C GLY A 104 -25.79 -23.86 15.94
N GLN A 105 -24.49 -24.13 15.79
CA GLN A 105 -23.57 -24.35 16.91
C GLN A 105 -22.75 -23.09 17.19
N PRO A 106 -22.50 -22.70 18.45
CA PRO A 106 -21.66 -21.55 18.76
C PRO A 106 -20.26 -21.68 18.14
N LEU A 107 -19.84 -20.65 17.40
CA LEU A 107 -18.50 -20.54 16.86
C LEU A 107 -17.59 -19.92 17.93
N PRO A 108 -16.50 -20.60 18.36
CA PRO A 108 -15.63 -20.09 19.42
C PRO A 108 -15.03 -18.73 19.09
N ASP A 109 -15.07 -17.80 20.06
CA ASP A 109 -14.33 -16.53 20.01
C ASP A 109 -12.85 -16.80 20.28
N LEU A 110 -12.02 -16.32 19.37
CA LEU A 110 -10.57 -16.43 19.35
C LEU A 110 -9.93 -15.09 19.77
N GLY A 111 -10.73 -14.13 20.20
CA GLY A 111 -10.29 -12.80 20.57
C GLY A 111 -10.00 -11.90 19.36
N ALA A 112 -9.94 -10.59 19.65
CA ALA A 112 -9.74 -9.55 18.64
C ALA A 112 -10.69 -9.71 17.44
N GLY A 113 -11.99 -9.96 17.70
CA GLY A 113 -13.02 -10.07 16.69
C GLY A 113 -12.89 -11.23 15.70
N TYR A 114 -12.07 -12.24 16.00
CA TYR A 114 -11.99 -13.46 15.22
C TYR A 114 -12.76 -14.59 15.88
N TYR A 115 -13.51 -15.33 15.07
CA TYR A 115 -14.25 -16.52 15.45
C TYR A 115 -13.90 -17.64 14.48
N GLY A 116 -13.79 -18.88 14.96
CA GLY A 116 -13.45 -19.97 14.05
C GLY A 116 -13.31 -21.32 14.72
N MET A 117 -13.43 -22.38 13.91
CA MET A 117 -13.23 -23.74 14.35
C MET A 117 -12.73 -24.66 13.22
N GLN A 118 -12.01 -25.70 13.59
CA GLN A 118 -11.68 -26.77 12.66
C GLN A 118 -12.93 -27.58 12.31
N VAL A 119 -13.04 -27.98 11.05
CA VAL A 119 -14.12 -28.81 10.55
C VAL A 119 -13.56 -30.02 9.80
N GLN A 120 -14.24 -31.16 9.90
CA GLN A 120 -13.78 -32.39 9.26
C GLN A 120 -14.25 -32.48 7.79
N GLU A 121 -15.51 -32.12 7.54
CA GLU A 121 -16.12 -32.25 6.22
C GLU A 121 -15.87 -31.01 5.34
N ILE A 122 -15.66 -31.24 4.05
CA ILE A 122 -15.60 -30.19 3.04
C ILE A 122 -16.99 -30.04 2.44
N ARG A 123 -17.78 -29.12 2.99
CA ARG A 123 -19.13 -28.80 2.54
C ARG A 123 -19.44 -27.33 2.79
N PRO A 124 -20.53 -26.78 2.23
CA PRO A 124 -21.02 -25.47 2.63
C PRO A 124 -21.37 -25.43 4.13
N TYR A 125 -21.04 -24.32 4.80
CA TYR A 125 -21.38 -24.06 6.19
C TYR A 125 -22.20 -22.78 6.29
N ARG A 126 -23.30 -22.80 7.06
CA ARG A 126 -24.12 -21.62 7.30
C ARG A 126 -23.58 -20.88 8.52
N ILE A 127 -23.23 -19.61 8.34
CA ILE A 127 -22.88 -18.70 9.42
C ILE A 127 -24.10 -17.86 9.77
N HIS A 128 -24.40 -17.74 11.07
CA HIS A 128 -25.39 -16.83 11.61
C HIS A 128 -24.75 -15.97 12.69
N ILE A 129 -24.99 -14.66 12.62
CA ILE A 129 -24.46 -13.68 13.56
C ILE A 129 -25.63 -12.88 14.09
N LYS A 130 -25.71 -12.75 15.42
CA LYS A 130 -26.74 -12.00 16.12
C LYS A 130 -26.12 -11.04 17.11
N SER A 131 -26.39 -9.75 17.01
CA SER A 131 -25.94 -8.77 18.01
C SER A 131 -26.89 -8.69 19.21
N ALA A 132 -26.42 -8.11 20.31
CA ALA A 132 -27.26 -7.86 21.49
C ALA A 132 -28.42 -6.88 21.23
N LYS A 133 -28.32 -6.03 20.19
CA LYS A 133 -29.43 -5.20 19.69
C LYS A 133 -30.48 -5.97 18.88
N GLY A 134 -30.29 -7.28 18.69
CA GLY A 134 -31.20 -8.14 17.94
C GLY A 134 -31.04 -8.04 16.42
N GLN A 135 -29.97 -7.40 15.92
CA GLN A 135 -29.65 -7.43 14.50
C GLN A 135 -29.10 -8.80 14.13
N GLU A 136 -29.51 -9.32 12.98
CA GLU A 136 -29.10 -10.63 12.52
C GLU A 136 -28.62 -10.59 11.07
N VAL A 137 -27.61 -11.40 10.77
CA VAL A 137 -27.17 -11.70 9.41
C VAL A 137 -26.87 -13.20 9.29
N SER A 138 -27.30 -13.79 8.17
CA SER A 138 -27.06 -15.19 7.82
C SER A 138 -26.45 -15.26 6.42
N PHE A 139 -25.42 -16.07 6.23
CA PHE A 139 -24.84 -16.34 4.92
C PHE A 139 -24.18 -17.73 4.90
N THR A 140 -23.92 -18.25 3.70
CA THR A 140 -23.28 -19.56 3.52
C THR A 140 -21.87 -19.37 3.01
N VAL A 141 -20.89 -19.97 3.70
CA VAL A 141 -19.52 -20.06 3.19
C VAL A 141 -19.38 -21.35 2.38
N ASN A 142 -19.07 -21.22 1.09
CA ASN A 142 -18.89 -22.34 0.19
C ASN A 142 -17.41 -22.76 0.16
N PRO A 143 -17.08 -24.07 0.12
CA PRO A 143 -15.71 -24.49 -0.17
C PRO A 143 -15.34 -24.09 -1.61
N VAL A 144 -14.05 -23.87 -1.84
CA VAL A 144 -13.50 -23.74 -3.21
C VAL A 144 -13.07 -25.10 -3.71
N GLU A 145 -13.07 -25.28 -5.03
CA GLU A 145 -12.64 -26.52 -5.63
C GLU A 145 -11.17 -26.82 -5.33
N PRO A 146 -10.79 -28.10 -5.23
CA PRO A 146 -9.42 -28.48 -4.96
C PRO A 146 -8.42 -27.91 -5.96
N VAL A 147 -7.20 -27.71 -5.47
CA VAL A 147 -5.99 -27.57 -6.27
C VAL A 147 -5.00 -28.59 -5.75
N LYS A 148 -4.22 -29.20 -6.64
CA LYS A 148 -3.17 -30.13 -6.26
C LYS A 148 -1.98 -29.99 -7.19
N ILE A 149 -0.79 -29.90 -6.61
CA ILE A 149 0.47 -29.75 -7.32
C ILE A 149 0.96 -31.14 -7.71
N LEU A 150 1.00 -31.41 -9.02
CA LEU A 150 1.57 -32.63 -9.58
C LEU A 150 3.08 -32.48 -9.75
N GLU A 151 3.51 -31.36 -10.34
CA GLU A 151 4.91 -30.99 -10.60
C GLU A 151 5.14 -29.53 -10.19
N PRO A 152 6.38 -29.13 -9.86
CA PRO A 152 7.62 -29.90 -10.01
C PRO A 152 8.09 -30.56 -8.70
N SER A 153 9.09 -31.43 -8.80
CA SER A 153 9.86 -31.96 -7.65
C SER A 153 11.15 -31.17 -7.39
N SER A 154 11.60 -30.36 -8.37
CA SER A 154 12.71 -29.42 -8.23
C SER A 154 12.37 -28.09 -8.92
N VAL A 155 12.73 -26.96 -8.31
CA VAL A 155 12.54 -25.61 -8.86
C VAL A 155 13.88 -24.93 -9.00
N LYS A 156 14.23 -24.52 -10.22
CA LYS A 156 15.46 -23.79 -10.51
C LYS A 156 15.13 -22.33 -10.73
N LEU A 157 15.32 -21.53 -9.70
CA LEU A 157 14.81 -20.16 -9.68
C LEU A 157 15.41 -19.27 -10.79
N ARG A 158 16.66 -19.51 -11.21
CA ARG A 158 17.32 -18.78 -12.33
C ARG A 158 16.75 -19.12 -13.71
N GLU A 159 16.26 -20.34 -13.88
CA GLU A 159 15.72 -20.80 -15.16
C GLU A 159 14.21 -20.54 -15.26
N GLY A 160 13.58 -20.23 -14.11
CA GLY A 160 12.15 -20.36 -13.96
C GLY A 160 11.76 -21.83 -13.83
N PHE A 161 10.48 -22.10 -13.67
CA PHE A 161 9.97 -23.47 -13.58
C PHE A 161 8.51 -23.52 -14.00
N THR A 162 8.01 -24.74 -14.19
CA THR A 162 6.62 -24.98 -14.54
C THR A 162 5.96 -25.73 -13.40
N VAL A 163 4.77 -25.26 -13.00
CA VAL A 163 3.91 -25.93 -12.03
C VAL A 163 2.78 -26.60 -12.80
N LYS A 164 2.66 -27.93 -12.65
CA LYS A 164 1.50 -28.66 -13.19
C LYS A 164 0.52 -28.92 -12.07
N LEU A 165 -0.74 -28.58 -12.32
CA LEU A 165 -1.84 -28.76 -11.39
C LEU A 165 -2.74 -29.91 -11.84
N GLU A 166 -3.29 -30.66 -10.88
CA GLU A 166 -4.36 -31.64 -11.12
C GLU A 166 -5.61 -30.86 -11.55
N SER A 167 -5.83 -30.77 -12.86
CA SER A 167 -6.95 -30.04 -13.44
C SER A 167 -8.25 -30.80 -13.19
N SER A 168 -9.15 -30.24 -12.39
CA SER A 168 -10.51 -30.77 -12.23
C SER A 168 -11.63 -29.81 -12.66
N VAL A 169 -11.35 -28.55 -13.02
CA VAL A 169 -12.42 -27.58 -13.31
C VAL A 169 -12.05 -26.57 -14.40
N PRO A 170 -12.46 -26.79 -15.67
CA PRO A 170 -12.16 -25.89 -16.78
C PRO A 170 -12.97 -24.58 -16.81
N ASP A 171 -14.10 -24.49 -16.10
CA ASP A 171 -15.14 -23.49 -16.44
C ASP A 171 -15.31 -22.32 -15.46
N ILE A 172 -14.50 -22.21 -14.39
CA ILE A 172 -14.57 -21.06 -13.47
C ILE A 172 -13.26 -20.28 -13.53
N PRO A 173 -13.29 -18.99 -13.94
CA PRO A 173 -12.12 -18.12 -13.83
C PRO A 173 -11.75 -18.02 -12.35
N SER A 174 -10.74 -18.80 -11.96
CA SER A 174 -10.22 -18.88 -10.60
C SER A 174 -8.73 -18.64 -10.64
N GLN A 175 -8.18 -18.08 -9.58
CA GLN A 175 -6.75 -17.79 -9.46
C GLN A 175 -6.11 -18.78 -8.50
N VAL A 176 -4.83 -19.04 -8.75
CA VAL A 176 -3.93 -19.77 -7.86
C VAL A 176 -2.80 -18.83 -7.47
N ARG A 177 -2.58 -18.68 -6.16
CA ARG A 177 -1.37 -18.04 -5.63
C ARG A 177 -0.31 -19.12 -5.44
N LEU A 178 0.90 -18.87 -5.93
CA LEU A 178 2.04 -19.75 -5.69
C LEU A 178 2.96 -19.10 -4.65
N LEU A 179 3.42 -19.87 -3.68
CA LEU A 179 4.32 -19.42 -2.62
C LEU A 179 5.42 -20.45 -2.39
N LEU A 180 6.64 -19.97 -2.12
CA LEU A 180 7.75 -20.82 -1.69
C LEU A 180 7.98 -20.67 -0.19
N TYR A 181 8.36 -21.76 0.44
CA TYR A 181 8.68 -21.74 1.85
C TYR A 181 9.92 -20.88 2.14
N SER A 182 9.81 -20.07 3.19
CA SER A 182 10.85 -19.12 3.58
C SER A 182 11.15 -19.16 5.08
N LYS A 183 12.39 -18.77 5.42
CA LYS A 183 12.91 -18.59 6.77
C LYS A 183 13.59 -17.24 6.89
N PRO A 184 12.84 -16.16 7.20
CA PRO A 184 13.42 -14.82 7.29
C PRO A 184 14.49 -14.65 8.37
N SER A 185 14.42 -15.49 9.40
CA SER A 185 15.42 -15.60 10.46
C SER A 185 15.43 -17.04 11.00
N VAL A 186 16.31 -17.33 11.96
CA VAL A 186 16.40 -18.66 12.60
C VAL A 186 15.09 -19.07 13.26
N THR A 187 14.30 -18.11 13.75
CA THR A 187 13.06 -18.35 14.47
C THR A 187 11.82 -18.07 13.65
N GLN A 188 11.92 -17.36 12.53
CA GLN A 188 10.79 -17.03 11.67
C GLN A 188 10.73 -17.99 10.49
N HIS A 189 9.53 -18.50 10.26
CA HIS A 189 9.19 -19.40 9.17
C HIS A 189 7.98 -18.78 8.47
N GLY A 190 7.85 -18.99 7.18
CA GLY A 190 6.93 -18.21 6.36
C GLY A 190 6.67 -18.81 5.01
N TRP A 191 5.77 -18.15 4.29
CA TRP A 191 5.60 -18.35 2.86
C TRP A 191 5.94 -17.04 2.15
N SER A 192 6.85 -17.10 1.19
CA SER A 192 7.17 -16.01 0.30
C SER A 192 6.33 -16.16 -0.97
N GLY A 193 5.37 -15.24 -1.15
CA GLY A 193 4.55 -15.22 -2.36
C GLY A 193 5.40 -15.02 -3.61
N ILE A 194 5.17 -15.85 -4.62
CA ILE A 194 5.72 -15.65 -5.96
C ILE A 194 4.82 -14.66 -6.70
N ASP A 195 3.58 -15.07 -7.01
CA ASP A 195 2.56 -14.24 -7.64
C ASP A 195 1.20 -14.98 -7.65
N TYR A 196 0.19 -14.31 -8.18
CA TYR A 196 -1.09 -14.86 -8.60
C TYR A 196 -1.07 -15.22 -10.09
N PHE A 197 -1.67 -16.35 -10.39
CA PHE A 197 -1.78 -16.90 -11.74
C PHE A 197 -3.22 -17.34 -12.01
N SER A 198 -3.65 -17.26 -13.25
CA SER A 198 -4.87 -17.95 -13.69
C SER A 198 -4.73 -19.45 -13.41
N CYS A 199 -5.77 -20.07 -12.85
CA CYS A 199 -5.79 -21.50 -12.57
C CYS A 199 -5.83 -22.29 -13.89
N LYS A 200 -4.66 -22.74 -14.35
CA LYS A 200 -4.49 -23.55 -15.57
C LYS A 200 -3.83 -24.89 -15.21
N PRO A 201 -3.99 -25.94 -16.02
CA PRO A 201 -3.30 -27.21 -15.81
C PRO A 201 -1.77 -27.05 -15.74
N GLU A 202 -1.24 -26.04 -16.42
CA GLU A 202 0.17 -25.69 -16.45
C GLU A 202 0.34 -24.18 -16.19
N ILE A 203 1.18 -23.84 -15.22
CA ILE A 203 1.56 -22.48 -14.86
C ILE A 203 3.07 -22.33 -15.06
N LYS A 204 3.48 -21.45 -15.96
CA LYS A 204 4.90 -21.12 -16.17
C LYS A 204 5.30 -19.98 -15.25
N VAL A 205 6.25 -20.24 -14.36
CA VAL A 205 6.85 -19.27 -13.46
C VAL A 205 8.20 -18.84 -14.04
N PRO A 206 8.32 -17.65 -14.63
CA PRO A 206 9.59 -17.17 -15.18
C PRO A 206 10.61 -16.84 -14.09
N SER A 207 11.89 -16.84 -14.46
CA SER A 207 13.00 -16.55 -13.54
C SER A 207 13.00 -15.13 -12.98
N ILE A 208 12.41 -14.17 -13.69
CA ILE A 208 12.37 -12.75 -13.32
C ILE A 208 11.65 -12.45 -11.99
N TYR A 209 10.87 -13.41 -11.46
CA TYR A 209 10.35 -13.31 -10.09
C TYR A 209 11.45 -13.44 -9.02
N PHE A 210 12.61 -14.00 -9.39
CA PHE A 210 13.69 -14.37 -8.47
C PHE A 210 15.02 -13.69 -8.78
N VAL A 211 15.29 -13.34 -10.04
CA VAL A 211 16.51 -12.68 -10.49
C VAL A 211 16.19 -11.37 -11.23
N ASP A 212 17.07 -10.39 -11.11
CA ASP A 212 16.94 -9.11 -11.82
C ASP A 212 17.35 -9.24 -13.31
N GLU A 213 17.24 -8.14 -14.06
CA GLU A 213 17.56 -8.06 -15.49
C GLU A 213 19.02 -8.41 -15.83
N ASN A 214 19.93 -8.27 -14.87
CA ASN A 214 21.34 -8.64 -15.01
C ASN A 214 21.60 -10.09 -14.59
N ASN A 215 20.55 -10.86 -14.30
CA ASN A 215 20.63 -12.18 -13.71
C ASN A 215 21.37 -12.15 -12.35
N ASP A 216 21.33 -11.03 -11.65
CA ASP A 216 21.78 -10.93 -10.26
C ASP A 216 20.62 -11.18 -9.31
N TRP A 217 20.93 -11.68 -8.13
CA TRP A 217 19.90 -11.99 -7.14
C TRP A 217 19.36 -10.71 -6.53
N ASP A 218 18.05 -10.52 -6.58
CA ASP A 218 17.40 -9.58 -5.68
C ASP A 218 17.45 -10.18 -4.27
N PHE A 219 18.45 -9.73 -3.52
CA PHE A 219 18.75 -10.14 -2.16
C PHE A 219 17.57 -9.94 -1.20
N THR A 220 16.54 -9.18 -1.55
CA THR A 220 15.48 -8.82 -0.61
C THR A 220 14.55 -9.99 -0.32
N TYR A 221 14.25 -10.83 -1.32
CA TYR A 221 13.30 -11.96 -1.20
C TYR A 221 13.99 -13.33 -1.21
N ALA A 222 14.94 -13.54 -2.13
CA ALA A 222 15.62 -14.84 -2.28
C ALA A 222 16.44 -15.23 -1.05
N ARG A 223 16.94 -14.26 -0.26
CA ARG A 223 17.70 -14.54 0.97
C ARG A 223 16.90 -15.29 2.03
N TYR A 224 15.58 -15.23 1.95
CA TYR A 224 14.69 -15.89 2.89
C TYR A 224 14.21 -17.24 2.39
N LEU A 225 14.37 -17.56 1.12
CA LEU A 225 14.00 -18.88 0.60
C LEU A 225 14.95 -19.95 1.17
N VAL A 226 14.45 -21.18 1.29
CA VAL A 226 15.26 -22.31 1.75
C VAL A 226 15.84 -23.04 0.54
N ASN A 227 17.16 -22.97 0.35
CA ASN A 227 17.88 -23.74 -0.67
C ASN A 227 17.91 -25.24 -0.32
N GLY A 228 17.84 -26.09 -1.33
CA GLY A 228 17.70 -27.54 -1.17
C GLY A 228 16.28 -27.95 -0.81
N LYS A 229 16.12 -28.87 0.14
CA LYS A 229 14.81 -29.40 0.54
C LYS A 229 13.92 -28.30 1.14
N SER A 230 12.81 -28.01 0.44
CA SER A 230 11.87 -26.94 0.75
C SER A 230 10.44 -27.35 0.36
N TRP A 231 9.53 -26.37 0.29
CA TRP A 231 8.12 -26.58 -0.02
C TRP A 231 7.58 -25.53 -0.97
N LEU A 232 6.66 -25.96 -1.84
CA LEU A 232 5.85 -25.13 -2.72
C LEU A 232 4.39 -25.23 -2.24
N LEU A 233 3.76 -24.08 -2.05
CA LEU A 233 2.35 -23.96 -1.70
C LEU A 233 1.59 -23.36 -2.87
N ALA A 234 0.47 -24.00 -3.23
CA ALA A 234 -0.54 -23.48 -4.13
C ALA A 234 -1.80 -23.18 -3.32
N GLU A 235 -2.32 -21.97 -3.44
CA GLU A 235 -3.59 -21.57 -2.83
C GLU A 235 -4.58 -21.21 -3.92
N ARG A 236 -5.62 -22.01 -4.09
CA ARG A 236 -6.77 -21.68 -4.94
C ARG A 236 -7.83 -20.97 -4.14
N TYR A 237 -8.54 -20.07 -4.80
CA TYR A 237 -9.18 -18.95 -4.16
C TYR A 237 -10.51 -18.63 -4.87
N ARG A 238 -11.61 -18.52 -4.10
CA ARG A 238 -12.93 -18.00 -4.53
C ARG A 238 -13.46 -16.92 -3.58
N ILE A 239 -13.57 -15.68 -4.07
CA ILE A 239 -14.24 -14.59 -3.34
C ILE A 239 -15.69 -14.53 -3.77
N GLU A 240 -16.58 -14.47 -2.79
CA GLU A 240 -17.97 -14.12 -2.99
C GLU A 240 -18.24 -12.85 -2.17
N ILE A 241 -18.84 -11.82 -2.78
CA ILE A 241 -19.35 -10.65 -2.05
C ILE A 241 -20.86 -10.69 -2.15
N PRO A 242 -21.54 -11.60 -1.42
CA PRO A 242 -22.98 -11.61 -1.40
C PRO A 242 -23.48 -10.27 -0.86
N VAL A 243 -24.41 -9.65 -1.59
CA VAL A 243 -25.31 -8.66 -1.01
C VAL A 243 -26.19 -9.46 -0.05
N THR A 244 -25.97 -9.30 1.26
CA THR A 244 -26.88 -9.91 2.23
C THR A 244 -28.13 -9.06 2.29
N ASP A 245 -29.31 -9.68 2.29
CA ASP A 245 -30.61 -9.01 2.43
C ASP A 245 -30.80 -8.35 3.81
N SER A 246 -29.83 -8.51 4.73
CA SER A 246 -29.88 -7.82 6.01
C SER A 246 -29.40 -6.37 5.84
N ALA A 247 -30.33 -5.42 5.97
CA ALA A 247 -30.03 -4.00 6.12
C ALA A 247 -29.11 -3.70 7.33
N ALA A 248 -28.89 -4.70 8.20
CA ALA A 248 -28.23 -4.55 9.48
C ALA A 248 -26.70 -4.58 9.42
N SER A 249 -26.06 -5.35 8.52
CA SER A 249 -24.60 -5.48 8.49
C SER A 249 -23.92 -5.01 7.22
N GLY A 250 -24.66 -4.67 6.16
CA GLY A 250 -24.10 -4.40 4.83
C GLY A 250 -23.52 -5.66 4.15
N PRO A 251 -22.74 -5.50 3.04
CA PRO A 251 -22.18 -6.64 2.31
C PRO A 251 -21.17 -7.42 3.18
N VAL A 252 -21.21 -8.74 3.04
CA VAL A 252 -20.28 -9.69 3.68
C VAL A 252 -19.25 -10.11 2.64
N LYS A 253 -17.96 -10.16 3.01
CA LYS A 253 -16.93 -10.73 2.15
C LYS A 253 -16.71 -12.19 2.53
N ILE A 254 -16.91 -13.11 1.60
CA ILE A 254 -16.63 -14.53 1.78
C ILE A 254 -15.38 -14.88 0.98
N VAL A 255 -14.41 -15.49 1.65
CA VAL A 255 -13.04 -15.71 1.20
C VAL A 255 -12.66 -17.16 1.48
N SER A 256 -12.99 -18.05 0.54
CA SER A 256 -12.71 -19.47 0.67
C SER A 256 -11.48 -19.90 -0.12
N ARG A 257 -10.62 -20.72 0.48
CA ARG A 257 -9.36 -21.14 -0.13
C ARG A 257 -9.08 -22.62 0.06
N PHE A 258 -8.44 -23.22 -0.92
CA PHE A 258 -7.91 -24.58 -0.86
C PHE A 258 -6.40 -24.50 -1.00
N MET A 259 -5.71 -25.11 -0.05
CA MET A 259 -4.25 -25.15 -0.02
C MET A 259 -3.78 -26.53 -0.48
N ASP A 260 -2.70 -26.56 -1.26
CA ASP A 260 -1.92 -27.77 -1.46
C ASP A 260 -0.44 -27.48 -1.35
N CYS A 261 0.26 -28.34 -0.62
CA CYS A 261 1.64 -28.15 -0.26
C CYS A 261 2.45 -29.36 -0.71
N LYS A 262 3.45 -29.13 -1.55
CA LYS A 262 4.30 -30.17 -2.12
C LYS A 262 5.75 -29.95 -1.71
N ASP A 263 6.45 -31.02 -1.36
CA ASP A 263 7.89 -30.99 -1.16
C ASP A 263 8.61 -30.77 -2.49
N VAL A 264 9.57 -29.86 -2.48
CA VAL A 264 10.37 -29.52 -3.66
C VAL A 264 11.82 -29.31 -3.27
N ASN A 265 12.73 -29.62 -4.19
CA ASN A 265 14.11 -29.16 -4.09
C ASN A 265 14.21 -27.77 -4.72
N VAL A 266 14.51 -26.73 -3.95
CA VAL A 266 14.74 -25.39 -4.47
C VAL A 266 16.22 -25.24 -4.77
N GLU A 267 16.56 -24.83 -5.99
CA GLU A 267 17.94 -24.60 -6.40
C GLU A 267 18.15 -23.14 -6.76
N TYR A 268 19.07 -22.52 -6.02
CA TYR A 268 19.71 -21.27 -6.40
C TYR A 268 21.17 -21.26 -5.93
N PRO A 269 22.09 -20.56 -6.61
CA PRO A 269 23.45 -20.40 -6.11
C PRO A 269 23.37 -19.67 -4.78
N THR A 270 24.03 -20.24 -3.77
CA THR A 270 24.31 -19.57 -2.51
C THR A 270 25.26 -18.42 -2.80
N VAL A 271 24.74 -17.26 -3.22
CA VAL A 271 25.57 -16.07 -3.34
C VAL A 271 25.91 -15.64 -1.92
N SER A 272 27.20 -15.59 -1.60
CA SER A 272 27.64 -15.04 -0.33
C SER A 272 27.05 -13.63 -0.19
N ALA A 273 26.50 -13.32 0.98
CA ALA A 273 25.76 -12.09 1.28
C ALA A 273 26.59 -10.78 1.16
N ASN A 274 27.76 -10.83 0.50
CA ASN A 274 28.77 -9.77 0.47
C ASN A 274 29.00 -9.16 -0.91
N ILE A 275 28.28 -9.53 -1.97
CA ILE A 275 28.32 -8.78 -3.22
C ILE A 275 27.18 -7.76 -3.21
N ALA A 276 27.30 -6.76 -2.34
CA ALA A 276 26.58 -5.51 -2.55
C ALA A 276 27.14 -4.91 -3.85
N ARG A 277 26.32 -4.84 -4.90
CA ARG A 277 26.68 -4.09 -6.12
C ARG A 277 27.06 -2.67 -5.71
N THR A 278 28.32 -2.33 -5.98
CA THR A 278 28.87 -0.97 -6.02
C THR A 278 28.68 -0.31 -7.40
N GLU A 279 28.05 -1.00 -8.35
CA GLU A 279 27.71 -0.42 -9.65
C GLU A 279 26.45 0.43 -9.50
N LYS A 280 26.64 1.74 -9.63
CA LYS A 280 25.55 2.71 -9.70
C LYS A 280 24.69 2.34 -10.91
N PRO A 281 23.36 2.12 -10.76
CA PRO A 281 22.50 2.05 -11.93
C PRO A 281 22.75 3.28 -12.80
N GLU A 282 22.76 3.11 -14.12
CA GLU A 282 22.77 4.23 -15.04
C GLU A 282 21.65 5.20 -14.66
N GLU A 283 21.94 6.50 -14.76
CA GLU A 283 21.05 7.55 -14.27
C GLU A 283 19.67 7.42 -14.94
N GLY A 284 18.61 7.19 -14.15
CA GLY A 284 17.25 7.34 -14.66
C GLY A 284 16.29 6.13 -14.62
N VAL A 285 16.74 4.87 -14.51
CA VAL A 285 15.86 3.70 -14.39
C VAL A 285 16.47 2.67 -13.46
N LYS A 286 15.65 2.10 -12.57
CA LYS A 286 15.97 0.93 -11.77
C LYS A 286 14.83 -0.07 -11.90
N ILE A 287 15.10 -1.21 -12.52
CA ILE A 287 14.16 -2.33 -12.57
C ILE A 287 14.49 -3.25 -11.40
N THR A 288 13.46 -3.63 -10.63
CA THR A 288 13.54 -4.69 -9.61
C THR A 288 12.53 -5.78 -9.97
N ASN A 289 12.62 -6.96 -9.36
CA ASN A 289 11.74 -8.09 -9.68
C ASN A 289 10.25 -7.80 -9.43
N GLN A 290 9.97 -6.80 -8.59
CA GLN A 290 8.62 -6.43 -8.19
C GLN A 290 8.19 -5.06 -8.71
N SER A 291 9.11 -4.26 -9.27
CA SER A 291 8.77 -2.92 -9.73
C SER A 291 9.65 -2.36 -10.83
N ILE A 292 9.07 -1.50 -11.65
CA ILE A 292 9.84 -0.53 -12.45
C ILE A 292 9.90 0.74 -11.62
N MET A 293 11.09 1.26 -11.35
CA MET A 293 11.30 2.59 -10.80
C MET A 293 12.06 3.44 -11.82
N VAL A 294 11.56 4.64 -12.09
CA VAL A 294 12.26 5.64 -12.89
C VAL A 294 12.59 6.81 -11.97
N GLU A 295 13.85 7.22 -11.96
CA GLU A 295 14.33 8.23 -11.02
C GLU A 295 15.36 9.15 -11.66
N GLN A 296 15.06 10.44 -11.71
CA GLN A 296 16.04 11.48 -11.93
C GLN A 296 16.23 12.25 -10.62
N LYS A 297 17.46 12.22 -10.10
CA LYS A 297 17.77 12.92 -8.86
C LYS A 297 17.62 14.42 -9.05
N ASP A 298 16.84 15.02 -8.16
CA ASP A 298 16.79 16.45 -8.00
C ASP A 298 18.21 17.02 -7.77
N ASN A 299 18.58 18.02 -8.57
CA ASN A 299 19.77 18.83 -8.35
C ASN A 299 19.39 20.29 -8.14
N LYS A 300 19.04 20.63 -6.89
CA LYS A 300 18.71 21.99 -6.45
C LYS A 300 19.74 23.04 -6.87
N ARG A 301 21.04 22.73 -6.85
CA ARG A 301 22.10 23.68 -7.26
C ARG A 301 22.06 24.03 -8.74
N LYS A 302 21.55 23.13 -9.58
CA LYS A 302 21.43 23.32 -11.03
C LYS A 302 20.00 23.66 -11.45
N ASN A 303 19.10 23.89 -10.50
CA ASN A 303 17.68 24.12 -10.75
C ASN A 303 17.05 23.06 -11.69
N THR A 304 17.54 21.82 -11.61
CA THR A 304 17.11 20.75 -12.50
C THR A 304 15.93 20.02 -11.86
N PRO A 305 14.78 19.92 -12.54
CA PRO A 305 13.65 19.13 -12.06
C PRO A 305 14.05 17.68 -11.76
N GLY A 306 13.33 17.06 -10.83
CA GLY A 306 13.54 15.68 -10.42
C GLY A 306 12.25 14.88 -10.45
N TYR A 307 12.37 13.57 -10.51
CA TYR A 307 11.22 12.68 -10.38
C TYR A 307 11.62 11.36 -9.77
N ARG A 308 10.64 10.72 -9.12
CA ARG A 308 10.71 9.32 -8.72
C ARG A 308 9.32 8.73 -8.87
N PHE A 309 9.17 7.83 -9.83
CA PHE A 309 7.95 7.05 -10.02
C PHE A 309 8.28 5.58 -9.94
N TYR A 310 7.37 4.80 -9.36
CA TYR A 310 7.44 3.37 -9.34
C TYR A 310 6.10 2.73 -9.71
N LYS A 311 6.18 1.48 -10.13
CA LYS A 311 5.05 0.64 -10.48
C LYS A 311 5.34 -0.78 -10.06
N LEU A 312 4.35 -1.51 -9.55
CA LEU A 312 4.50 -2.93 -9.26
C LEU A 312 4.28 -3.81 -10.50
N PHE A 313 5.08 -4.87 -10.64
CA PHE A 313 5.03 -5.82 -11.75
C PHE A 313 3.89 -6.84 -11.59
N GLY A 314 3.85 -7.60 -10.48
CA GLY A 314 2.88 -8.70 -10.29
C GLY A 314 1.43 -8.23 -10.10
N ASN A 315 1.24 -7.11 -9.39
CA ASN A 315 -0.07 -6.53 -9.10
C ASN A 315 -0.41 -5.28 -9.94
N GLY A 316 0.53 -4.72 -10.69
CA GLY A 316 0.25 -3.60 -11.60
C GLY A 316 -0.09 -4.13 -12.99
N GLY A 317 -1.11 -3.58 -13.65
CA GLY A 317 -1.27 -3.86 -15.09
C GLY A 317 -0.58 -2.82 -15.93
N ALA A 318 -0.50 -3.05 -17.23
CA ALA A 318 0.19 -2.15 -18.13
C ALA A 318 -0.43 -0.74 -18.12
N ILE A 319 0.38 0.32 -18.06
CA ILE A 319 -0.11 1.72 -18.16
C ILE A 319 -0.85 1.89 -19.49
N ALA A 320 -0.38 1.22 -20.56
CA ALA A 320 -1.00 1.23 -21.87
C ALA A 320 -2.45 0.69 -21.89
N ASN A 321 -2.86 -0.08 -20.86
CA ASN A 321 -4.21 -0.64 -20.75
C ASN A 321 -5.22 0.33 -20.13
N ILE A 322 -4.79 1.49 -19.63
CA ILE A 322 -5.71 2.51 -19.12
C ILE A 322 -6.26 3.28 -20.33
N LYS A 323 -7.51 3.02 -20.72
CA LYS A 323 -8.19 3.77 -21.78
C LYS A 323 -9.12 4.83 -21.20
N LYS A 324 -9.76 4.52 -20.07
CA LYS A 324 -10.70 5.39 -19.39
C LYS A 324 -10.35 5.50 -17.91
N ALA A 325 -10.27 6.73 -17.40
CA ALA A 325 -9.89 7.00 -16.02
C ALA A 325 -10.81 8.02 -15.35
N ALA A 326 -10.86 7.98 -14.02
CA ALA A 326 -11.54 8.97 -13.19
C ALA A 326 -10.53 9.65 -12.25
N ILE A 327 -10.44 10.99 -12.30
CA ILE A 327 -9.71 11.74 -11.29
C ILE A 327 -10.63 11.87 -10.06
N ILE A 328 -10.31 11.14 -9.00
CA ILE A 328 -11.12 11.05 -7.77
C ILE A 328 -10.73 12.12 -6.76
N CYS A 329 -9.45 12.49 -6.75
CA CYS A 329 -8.87 13.54 -5.94
C CYS A 329 -7.96 14.42 -6.81
N PHE A 330 -8.16 15.73 -6.75
CA PHE A 330 -7.22 16.71 -7.29
C PHE A 330 -7.13 17.86 -6.28
N ASN A 331 -6.12 17.77 -5.43
CA ASN A 331 -5.88 18.72 -4.36
C ASN A 331 -4.72 19.65 -4.73
N VAL A 332 -4.88 20.92 -4.37
CA VAL A 332 -3.86 21.95 -4.52
C VAL A 332 -3.61 22.53 -3.14
N ASP A 333 -2.42 22.27 -2.61
CA ASP A 333 -1.97 22.73 -1.31
C ASP A 333 -0.78 23.68 -1.53
N VAL A 334 -0.80 24.85 -0.90
CA VAL A 334 0.30 25.80 -0.91
C VAL A 334 0.66 26.10 0.53
N SER A 335 1.92 25.94 0.87
CA SER A 335 2.40 26.03 2.24
C SER A 335 3.59 26.98 2.36
N GLU A 336 3.87 27.34 3.61
CA GLU A 336 5.00 28.18 3.98
C GLU A 336 4.92 29.57 3.34
N LEU A 337 3.70 30.09 3.14
CA LEU A 337 3.46 31.44 2.62
C LEU A 337 3.94 32.55 3.59
N GLU A 338 4.19 32.19 4.84
CA GLU A 338 4.91 33.01 5.81
C GLU A 338 6.05 32.17 6.42
N GLN A 339 7.26 32.70 6.37
CA GLN A 339 8.45 32.06 6.90
C GLN A 339 9.24 33.06 7.73
N THR A 340 9.81 32.59 8.84
CA THR A 340 10.70 33.38 9.69
C THR A 340 12.02 32.64 9.85
N LYS A 341 13.13 33.35 9.65
CA LYS A 341 14.47 32.83 9.79
C LYS A 341 15.30 33.74 10.69
N GLU A 342 16.09 33.12 11.56
CA GLU A 342 17.12 33.79 12.34
C GLU A 342 18.42 33.81 11.55
N GLU A 343 18.94 35.00 11.28
CA GLU A 343 20.26 35.17 10.66
C GLU A 343 21.23 35.73 11.69
N LEU A 344 22.42 35.13 11.78
CA LEU A 344 23.43 35.58 12.73
C LEU A 344 23.85 37.01 12.37
N ALA A 345 23.46 37.97 13.19
CA ALA A 345 23.77 39.37 12.99
C ALA A 345 25.21 39.66 13.42
N TRP A 346 25.57 39.24 14.65
CA TRP A 346 26.90 39.43 15.23
C TRP A 346 27.13 38.51 16.44
N ILE A 347 28.39 38.44 16.90
CA ILE A 347 28.83 37.63 18.03
C ILE A 347 29.46 38.56 19.07
N ASP A 348 28.99 38.48 20.32
CA ASP A 348 29.64 39.09 21.47
C ASP A 348 30.51 38.09 22.23
N TYR A 349 31.46 38.62 22.99
CA TYR A 349 32.29 37.86 23.91
C TYR A 349 32.13 38.43 25.31
N GLU A 350 31.41 37.71 26.15
CA GLU A 350 31.25 38.07 27.55
C GLU A 350 32.38 37.46 28.38
N TYR A 351 33.04 38.29 29.18
CA TYR A 351 34.13 37.86 30.06
C TYR A 351 33.59 37.62 31.46
N GLY A 352 33.66 36.37 31.92
CA GLY A 352 33.26 35.95 33.26
C GLY A 352 34.44 35.47 34.10
N ALA A 353 34.23 35.38 35.41
CA ALA A 353 35.13 34.68 36.32
C ALA A 353 34.33 33.64 37.10
N HIS A 354 34.56 32.35 36.80
CA HIS A 354 34.03 31.23 37.58
C HIS A 354 35.19 30.54 38.29
N ASP A 355 35.12 30.43 39.62
CA ASP A 355 36.14 29.82 40.49
C ASP A 355 37.57 30.38 40.28
N GLY A 356 37.69 31.68 39.98
CA GLY A 356 38.97 32.36 39.80
C GLY A 356 39.66 32.08 38.45
N GLN A 357 39.02 31.36 37.53
CA GLN A 357 39.44 31.24 36.14
C GLN A 357 38.64 32.18 35.24
N LEU A 358 39.34 32.88 34.33
CA LEU A 358 38.71 33.70 33.30
C LEU A 358 38.00 32.78 32.31
N THR A 359 36.68 32.93 32.17
CA THR A 359 35.88 32.26 31.15
C THR A 359 35.48 33.26 30.06
N ILE A 360 35.49 32.81 28.81
CA ILE A 360 35.04 33.60 27.66
C ILE A 360 33.82 32.89 27.09
N ASP A 361 32.66 33.50 27.26
CA ASP A 361 31.40 32.98 26.74
C ASP A 361 31.06 33.68 25.42
N LYS A 362 30.73 32.86 24.41
CA LYS A 362 30.32 33.36 23.09
C LYS A 362 28.81 33.57 23.09
N VAL A 363 28.38 34.83 23.03
CA VAL A 363 26.96 35.18 22.88
C VAL A 363 26.68 35.46 21.42
N LYS A 364 25.66 34.82 20.85
CA LYS A 364 25.28 34.99 19.44
C LYS A 364 24.00 35.80 19.39
N HIS A 365 24.01 36.88 18.61
CA HIS A 365 22.85 37.72 18.36
C HIS A 365 22.31 37.43 16.95
N TYR A 366 21.01 37.26 16.84
CA TYR A 366 20.34 36.94 15.59
C TYR A 366 19.34 38.03 15.23
N ASP A 367 19.31 38.41 13.96
CA ASP A 367 18.20 39.18 13.38
C ASP A 367 17.10 38.20 12.96
N VAL A 368 15.85 38.58 13.23
CA VAL A 368 14.67 37.81 12.83
C VAL A 368 14.12 38.42 11.54
N ILE A 369 14.21 37.69 10.45
CA ILE A 369 13.69 38.10 9.14
C ILE A 369 12.43 37.30 8.84
N THR A 370 11.33 37.99 8.60
CA THR A 370 10.05 37.39 8.21
C THR A 370 9.72 37.73 6.77
N HIS A 371 9.45 36.70 5.96
CA HIS A 371 8.98 36.77 4.59
C HIS A 371 7.53 36.33 4.53
N ARG A 372 6.65 37.17 3.99
CA ARG A 372 5.22 36.88 3.77
C ARG A 372 4.81 37.07 2.30
N PHE A 373 4.26 36.03 1.70
CA PHE A 373 3.72 36.05 0.35
C PHE A 373 2.51 36.99 0.26
N PRO A 374 2.33 37.73 -0.84
CA PRO A 374 1.17 38.60 -0.99
C PRO A 374 -0.14 37.81 -0.88
N HIS A 375 -1.10 38.35 -0.14
CA HIS A 375 -2.42 37.75 -0.03
C HIS A 375 -3.17 37.89 -1.37
N LEU A 376 -3.38 36.77 -2.05
CA LEU A 376 -4.12 36.74 -3.31
C LEU A 376 -5.62 36.47 -3.05
N PRO A 377 -6.54 37.08 -3.82
CA PRO A 377 -7.95 36.73 -3.74
C PRO A 377 -8.18 35.23 -4.02
N VAL A 378 -9.11 34.60 -3.30
CA VAL A 378 -9.48 33.18 -3.48
C VAL A 378 -9.76 32.82 -4.95
N LYS A 379 -10.37 33.74 -5.70
CA LYS A 379 -10.66 33.57 -7.14
C LYS A 379 -9.40 33.38 -7.99
N VAL A 380 -8.27 34.01 -7.64
CA VAL A 380 -6.99 33.81 -8.34
C VAL A 380 -6.53 32.37 -8.18
N TRP A 381 -6.58 31.85 -6.96
CA TRP A 381 -6.22 30.46 -6.69
C TRP A 381 -7.19 29.45 -7.29
N ASP A 382 -8.50 29.73 -7.26
CA ASP A 382 -9.51 28.87 -7.91
C ASP A 382 -9.29 28.81 -9.43
N ASN A 383 -8.99 29.96 -10.07
CA ASN A 383 -8.65 30.01 -11.49
C ASN A 383 -7.39 29.20 -11.79
N TYR A 384 -6.34 29.34 -10.97
CA TYR A 384 -5.11 28.59 -11.11
C TYR A 384 -5.34 27.08 -10.95
N THR A 385 -6.11 26.67 -9.93
CA THR A 385 -6.53 25.27 -9.71
C THR A 385 -7.26 24.71 -10.94
N ASN A 386 -8.18 25.48 -11.53
CA ASN A 386 -8.92 25.06 -12.73
C ASN A 386 -8.00 24.90 -13.95
N LYS A 387 -7.04 25.82 -14.12
CA LYS A 387 -6.02 25.76 -15.19
C LYS A 387 -5.21 24.47 -15.07
N ILE A 388 -4.56 24.23 -13.92
CA ILE A 388 -3.67 23.07 -13.76
C ILE A 388 -4.43 21.74 -13.85
N TYR A 389 -5.69 21.67 -13.40
CA TYR A 389 -6.53 20.49 -13.63
C TYR A 389 -6.78 20.26 -15.11
N GLY A 390 -7.11 21.32 -15.86
CA GLY A 390 -7.34 21.27 -17.30
C GLY A 390 -6.09 20.84 -18.07
N GLU A 391 -4.93 21.39 -17.73
CA GLU A 391 -3.64 21.05 -18.32
C GLU A 391 -3.25 19.59 -18.02
N PHE A 392 -3.34 19.16 -16.75
CA PHE A 392 -3.05 17.78 -16.36
C PHE A 392 -3.98 16.78 -17.08
N SER A 393 -5.29 17.06 -17.13
CA SER A 393 -6.26 16.19 -17.83
C SER A 393 -6.00 16.15 -19.34
N SER A 394 -5.60 17.27 -19.93
CA SER A 394 -5.25 17.35 -21.35
C SER A 394 -3.99 16.56 -21.66
N MET A 395 -2.96 16.66 -20.82
CA MET A 395 -1.71 15.89 -20.91
C MET A 395 -2.00 14.38 -20.82
N LEU A 396 -2.84 13.93 -19.89
CA LEU A 396 -3.23 12.51 -19.81
C LEU A 396 -3.86 12.00 -21.11
N HIS A 397 -4.68 12.83 -21.76
CA HIS A 397 -5.29 12.50 -23.04
C HIS A 397 -4.29 12.52 -24.20
N GLN A 398 -3.52 13.59 -24.33
CA GLN A 398 -2.61 13.82 -25.46
C GLN A 398 -1.41 12.86 -25.44
N ASP A 399 -0.77 12.69 -24.28
CA ASP A 399 0.49 11.94 -24.16
C ASP A 399 0.23 10.44 -23.95
N PHE A 400 -0.88 10.08 -23.31
CA PHE A 400 -1.16 8.71 -22.91
C PHE A 400 -2.45 8.11 -23.48
N GLY A 401 -3.28 8.88 -24.19
CA GLY A 401 -4.53 8.41 -24.76
C GLY A 401 -5.57 8.02 -23.70
N MET A 402 -5.49 8.59 -22.49
CA MET A 402 -6.45 8.32 -21.42
C MET A 402 -7.66 9.27 -21.54
N GLU A 403 -8.87 8.71 -21.62
CA GLU A 403 -10.12 9.46 -21.50
C GLU A 403 -10.44 9.70 -20.02
N VAL A 404 -10.36 10.95 -19.56
CA VAL A 404 -10.77 11.33 -18.20
C VAL A 404 -12.26 11.65 -18.17
N ILE A 405 -13.03 10.93 -17.35
CA ILE A 405 -14.48 11.18 -17.23
C ILE A 405 -14.79 12.50 -16.51
N PRO A 406 -15.97 13.11 -16.73
CA PRO A 406 -16.35 14.35 -16.07
C PRO A 406 -16.46 14.23 -14.55
N VAL A 407 -16.00 15.27 -13.82
CA VAL A 407 -16.10 15.35 -12.35
C VAL A 407 -17.53 15.23 -11.83
N ALA A 408 -18.52 15.75 -12.56
CA ALA A 408 -19.92 15.61 -12.17
C ALA A 408 -20.36 14.14 -12.10
N GLN A 409 -19.88 13.31 -13.03
CA GLN A 409 -20.13 11.87 -13.02
C GLN A 409 -19.46 11.20 -11.81
N VAL A 410 -18.19 11.55 -11.52
CA VAL A 410 -17.47 11.06 -10.34
C VAL A 410 -18.23 11.33 -9.05
N LYS A 411 -18.68 12.58 -8.85
CA LYS A 411 -19.39 13.00 -7.63
C LYS A 411 -20.78 12.36 -7.48
N SER A 412 -21.37 11.90 -8.59
CA SER A 412 -22.67 11.23 -8.57
C SER A 412 -22.59 9.76 -8.15
N ALA A 413 -21.41 9.15 -8.17
CA ALA A 413 -21.21 7.76 -7.80
C ALA A 413 -21.53 7.51 -6.31
N PRO A 414 -22.39 6.53 -5.96
CA PRO A 414 -22.75 6.23 -4.58
C PRO A 414 -21.54 6.07 -3.65
N SER A 415 -20.52 5.33 -4.09
CA SER A 415 -19.32 5.06 -3.28
C SER A 415 -18.46 6.30 -3.06
N TYR A 416 -18.57 7.33 -3.89
CA TYR A 416 -17.84 8.61 -3.72
C TYR A 416 -18.25 9.34 -2.44
N LYS A 417 -19.50 9.16 -2.00
CA LYS A 417 -20.01 9.78 -0.77
C LYS A 417 -19.25 9.33 0.47
N ASN A 418 -18.62 8.15 0.43
CA ASN A 418 -17.85 7.59 1.54
C ASN A 418 -16.43 8.17 1.68
N LEU A 419 -15.97 8.96 0.70
CA LEU A 419 -14.71 9.67 0.82
C LEU A 419 -14.82 10.85 1.80
N VAL A 420 -13.69 11.29 2.34
CA VAL A 420 -13.63 12.37 3.34
C VAL A 420 -13.69 13.73 2.65
N GLU A 421 -14.53 14.64 3.14
CA GLU A 421 -14.58 16.01 2.63
C GLU A 421 -13.27 16.74 2.91
N SER A 422 -12.82 17.52 1.93
CA SER A 422 -11.69 18.42 2.09
C SER A 422 -12.13 19.65 2.90
N GLN A 423 -11.39 19.98 3.95
CA GLN A 423 -11.50 21.30 4.55
C GLN A 423 -10.72 22.28 3.68
N LYS A 424 -11.42 23.31 3.20
CA LYS A 424 -10.77 24.46 2.56
C LYS A 424 -10.10 25.29 3.65
N VAL A 425 -8.79 25.48 3.52
CA VAL A 425 -8.02 26.33 4.43
C VAL A 425 -7.50 27.51 3.63
N TYR A 426 -7.80 28.70 4.11
CA TYR A 426 -7.36 29.95 3.52
C TYR A 426 -6.84 30.83 4.66
N ASP A 427 -5.53 30.76 4.90
CA ASP A 427 -4.87 31.55 5.93
C ASP A 427 -3.53 32.12 5.42
N TYR A 428 -2.87 32.96 6.22
CA TYR A 428 -1.59 33.60 5.91
C TYR A 428 -0.45 32.62 5.67
N GLU A 429 -0.54 31.42 6.24
CA GLU A 429 0.52 30.41 6.16
C GLU A 429 0.24 29.33 5.11
N ILE A 430 -1.05 29.07 4.83
CA ILE A 430 -1.49 27.90 4.04
C ILE A 430 -2.71 28.25 3.18
N TYR A 431 -2.65 27.84 1.91
CA TYR A 431 -3.80 27.73 1.03
C TYR A 431 -4.07 26.26 0.70
N SER A 432 -5.31 25.79 0.81
CA SER A 432 -5.69 24.42 0.45
C SER A 432 -7.06 24.39 -0.21
N THR A 433 -7.13 23.84 -1.42
CA THR A 433 -8.39 23.67 -2.16
C THR A 433 -8.43 22.34 -2.92
N THR A 434 -9.58 22.07 -3.52
CA THR A 434 -9.80 20.92 -4.40
C THR A 434 -10.55 21.35 -5.64
N TYR A 435 -10.19 20.79 -6.79
CA TYR A 435 -10.87 21.09 -8.06
C TYR A 435 -12.33 20.61 -8.02
N GLY A 436 -13.28 21.45 -8.46
CA GLY A 436 -14.69 21.07 -8.61
C GLY A 436 -15.38 20.59 -7.32
N GLY A 437 -14.81 20.88 -6.14
CA GLY A 437 -15.24 20.33 -4.87
C GLY A 437 -15.09 18.81 -4.78
N LEU A 438 -14.05 18.27 -5.42
CA LEU A 438 -13.61 16.90 -5.19
C LEU A 438 -13.13 16.74 -3.74
N LYS A 439 -13.28 15.53 -3.22
CA LYS A 439 -12.86 15.14 -1.88
C LYS A 439 -11.36 14.87 -1.83
N LYS A 440 -10.71 15.16 -0.70
CA LYS A 440 -9.28 14.87 -0.51
C LYS A 440 -9.11 13.39 -0.16
N TYR A 441 -8.06 12.79 -0.70
CA TYR A 441 -7.63 11.44 -0.34
C TYR A 441 -6.55 11.55 0.76
N GLY A 442 -6.79 10.97 1.96
CA GLY A 442 -5.90 11.04 3.16
C GLY A 442 -6.02 12.35 3.98
N SER A 443 -5.86 12.40 5.32
CA SER A 443 -5.53 11.41 6.35
C SER A 443 -6.25 11.75 7.68
N HIS A 444 -7.12 10.86 8.17
CA HIS A 444 -7.38 10.74 9.60
C HIS A 444 -7.03 9.30 9.98
N SER A 445 -5.82 9.12 10.50
CA SER A 445 -5.18 7.84 10.88
C SER A 445 -4.92 6.84 9.73
N LEU A 446 -3.67 6.37 9.65
CA LEU A 446 -3.21 5.33 8.73
C LEU A 446 -4.14 4.10 8.73
N SER A 447 -4.72 3.77 9.89
CA SER A 447 -5.62 2.63 10.09
C SER A 447 -7.01 2.79 9.44
N GLN A 448 -7.62 3.98 9.42
CA GLN A 448 -8.96 4.17 8.83
C GLN A 448 -8.92 4.20 7.29
N ALA A 449 -7.76 4.51 6.72
CA ALA A 449 -7.55 4.61 5.28
C ALA A 449 -7.56 3.22 4.59
N PHE A 450 -6.82 2.22 5.07
CA PHE A 450 -6.55 1.05 4.22
C PHE A 450 -7.76 0.14 3.89
N THR A 451 -8.72 -0.07 4.80
CA THR A 451 -9.87 -1.00 4.58
C THR A 451 -10.98 -0.40 3.73
N ASN A 452 -11.44 0.82 4.07
CA ASN A 452 -12.52 1.48 3.32
C ASN A 452 -12.08 1.89 1.93
N LEU A 453 -10.81 2.28 1.76
CA LEU A 453 -10.34 2.81 0.50
C LEU A 453 -10.29 1.76 -0.60
N VAL A 454 -9.93 0.50 -0.32
CA VAL A 454 -9.88 -0.52 -1.38
C VAL A 454 -11.26 -0.95 -1.84
N ILE A 455 -12.21 -1.12 -0.91
CA ILE A 455 -13.61 -1.43 -1.26
C ILE A 455 -14.25 -0.24 -1.99
N THR A 456 -14.01 0.98 -1.50
CA THR A 456 -14.50 2.21 -2.15
C THR A 456 -13.91 2.36 -3.54
N GLN A 457 -12.61 2.09 -3.73
CA GLN A 457 -11.97 2.13 -5.05
C GLN A 457 -12.53 1.07 -6.00
N ALA A 458 -12.68 -0.18 -5.55
CA ALA A 458 -13.27 -1.25 -6.36
C ALA A 458 -14.70 -0.91 -6.81
N ASN A 459 -15.52 -0.41 -5.88
CA ASN A 459 -16.88 0.02 -6.20
C ASN A 459 -16.88 1.22 -7.15
N LEU A 460 -16.03 2.23 -6.93
CA LEU A 460 -15.94 3.40 -7.81
C LEU A 460 -15.56 3.02 -9.24
N ILE A 461 -14.60 2.11 -9.41
CA ILE A 461 -14.20 1.59 -10.73
C ILE A 461 -15.39 0.93 -11.44
N SER A 462 -16.14 0.10 -10.71
CA SER A 462 -17.34 -0.58 -11.22
C SER A 462 -18.48 0.39 -11.54
N GLU A 463 -18.83 1.28 -10.61
CA GLU A 463 -19.90 2.28 -10.72
C GLU A 463 -19.65 3.26 -11.87
N LEU A 464 -18.41 3.71 -12.02
CA LEU A 464 -18.00 4.70 -13.03
C LEU A 464 -17.65 4.06 -14.38
N LYS A 465 -17.48 2.72 -14.43
CA LYS A 465 -17.07 1.96 -15.61
C LYS A 465 -15.76 2.51 -16.20
N VAL A 466 -14.76 2.66 -15.35
CA VAL A 466 -13.41 3.14 -15.73
C VAL A 466 -12.37 2.05 -15.51
N ASP A 467 -11.21 2.17 -16.15
CA ASP A 467 -10.10 1.24 -15.98
C ASP A 467 -9.24 1.59 -14.76
N ALA A 468 -9.17 2.87 -14.42
CA ALA A 468 -8.36 3.39 -13.33
C ALA A 468 -8.96 4.61 -12.62
N LEU A 469 -8.59 4.77 -11.36
CA LEU A 469 -8.79 5.93 -10.52
C LEU A 469 -7.45 6.66 -10.37
N ILE A 470 -7.48 7.98 -10.48
CA ILE A 470 -6.30 8.84 -10.38
C ILE A 470 -6.46 9.74 -9.15
N PHE A 471 -5.41 9.78 -8.32
CA PHE A 471 -5.28 10.65 -7.17
C PHE A 471 -4.12 11.61 -7.42
N VAL A 472 -4.41 12.91 -7.38
CA VAL A 472 -3.43 13.97 -7.64
C VAL A 472 -3.32 14.89 -6.44
N TYR A 473 -2.08 15.13 -6.02
CA TYR A 473 -1.71 16.15 -5.04
C TYR A 473 -0.72 17.10 -5.69
N TYR A 474 -1.08 18.37 -5.73
CA TYR A 474 -0.27 19.44 -6.27
C TYR A 474 0.15 20.33 -5.10
N ASP A 475 1.32 20.05 -4.53
CA ASP A 475 1.83 20.78 -3.38
C ASP A 475 2.80 21.86 -3.87
N ILE A 476 2.64 23.10 -3.41
CA ILE A 476 3.55 24.21 -3.72
C ILE A 476 4.14 24.68 -2.40
N THR A 477 5.46 24.69 -2.31
CA THR A 477 6.16 25.23 -1.14
C THR A 477 6.92 26.47 -1.54
N MET A 478 6.68 27.57 -0.84
CA MET A 478 7.51 28.76 -0.99
C MET A 478 8.83 28.53 -0.28
N ASP A 479 9.97 28.77 -0.92
CA ASP A 479 11.25 28.83 -0.21
C ASP A 479 11.54 30.23 0.34
N PHE A 480 12.57 30.32 1.19
CA PHE A 480 12.94 31.58 1.82
C PHE A 480 13.42 32.65 0.81
N ASP A 481 13.81 32.22 -0.40
CA ASP A 481 14.21 33.08 -1.51
C ASP A 481 13.02 33.47 -2.41
N TRP A 482 11.77 33.23 -1.98
CA TRP A 482 10.52 33.58 -2.67
C TRP A 482 10.22 32.77 -3.95
N SER A 483 10.80 31.59 -4.09
CA SER A 483 10.46 30.69 -5.20
C SER A 483 9.31 29.78 -4.80
N LEU A 484 8.31 29.65 -5.68
CA LEU A 484 7.17 28.76 -5.48
C LEU A 484 7.44 27.40 -6.14
N ASN A 485 7.94 26.44 -5.37
CA ASN A 485 8.43 25.17 -5.92
C ASN A 485 7.33 24.10 -5.87
N PRO A 486 6.80 23.65 -7.03
CA PRO A 486 5.72 22.67 -7.06
C PRO A 486 6.24 21.23 -6.99
N VAL A 487 5.44 20.39 -6.36
CA VAL A 487 5.57 18.94 -6.26
C VAL A 487 4.26 18.31 -6.72
N LEU A 488 4.32 17.54 -7.80
CA LEU A 488 3.19 16.77 -8.30
C LEU A 488 3.32 15.34 -7.80
N ARG A 489 2.40 14.88 -6.93
CA ARG A 489 2.28 13.48 -6.53
C ARG A 489 1.07 12.85 -7.22
N VAL A 490 1.28 11.68 -7.81
CA VAL A 490 0.25 10.98 -8.57
C VAL A 490 0.23 9.50 -8.20
N ASP A 491 -0.97 9.01 -7.87
CA ASP A 491 -1.26 7.58 -7.76
C ASP A 491 -2.34 7.19 -8.76
N ILE A 492 -2.12 6.11 -9.50
CA ILE A 492 -3.06 5.55 -10.47
C ILE A 492 -3.36 4.10 -10.10
N ASN A 493 -4.60 3.82 -9.71
CA ASN A 493 -5.04 2.52 -9.23
C ASN A 493 -6.16 1.95 -10.11
N GLY A 494 -6.07 0.68 -10.46
CA GLY A 494 -7.06 -0.08 -11.22
C GLY A 494 -7.90 -1.01 -10.36
N ALA A 495 -8.77 -1.76 -11.04
CA ALA A 495 -9.59 -2.78 -10.41
C ALA A 495 -8.67 -3.76 -9.66
N PRO A 496 -9.01 -4.15 -8.41
CA PRO A 496 -8.23 -5.16 -7.68
C PRO A 496 -8.01 -6.40 -8.54
N THR A 497 -6.77 -6.87 -8.66
CA THR A 497 -6.40 -8.03 -9.49
C THR A 497 -6.66 -9.38 -8.83
N GLY A 498 -7.22 -9.39 -7.62
CA GLY A 498 -7.53 -10.60 -6.86
C GLY A 498 -7.45 -10.38 -5.35
N TYR A 499 -8.09 -11.31 -4.64
CA TYR A 499 -8.03 -11.73 -3.23
C TYR A 499 -7.79 -10.81 -2.03
N GLU A 500 -6.69 -10.09 -1.88
CA GLU A 500 -6.43 -9.39 -0.62
C GLU A 500 -7.22 -8.07 -0.57
N THR A 501 -7.93 -7.82 0.54
CA THR A 501 -8.78 -6.63 0.77
C THR A 501 -8.04 -5.28 0.68
N TYR A 502 -6.76 -5.30 0.31
CA TYR A 502 -5.83 -4.19 0.47
C TYR A 502 -5.00 -3.88 -0.79
N GLU A 503 -5.08 -4.70 -1.85
CA GLU A 503 -4.22 -4.53 -3.03
C GLU A 503 -5.05 -4.12 -4.26
N THR A 504 -5.22 -2.81 -4.44
CA THR A 504 -5.65 -2.27 -5.74
C THR A 504 -4.52 -2.45 -6.76
N LYS A 505 -4.88 -2.68 -8.01
CA LYS A 505 -3.92 -2.79 -9.11
C LYS A 505 -3.18 -1.48 -9.30
N MET A 506 -1.97 -1.33 -8.79
CA MET A 506 -1.23 -0.06 -8.90
C MET A 506 -0.60 0.07 -10.29
N PHE A 507 -1.10 0.99 -11.10
CA PHE A 507 -0.53 1.28 -12.42
C PHE A 507 0.70 2.19 -12.34
N LEU A 508 0.71 3.13 -11.40
CA LEU A 508 1.76 4.13 -11.21
C LEU A 508 1.61 4.75 -9.81
N SER A 509 2.73 5.01 -9.13
CA SER A 509 2.78 5.85 -7.93
C SER A 509 4.09 6.63 -7.90
N GLY A 510 4.06 7.89 -7.47
CA GLY A 510 5.28 8.65 -7.28
C GLY A 510 5.10 10.16 -7.33
N SER A 511 6.21 10.85 -7.57
CA SER A 511 6.26 12.31 -7.55
C SER A 511 7.23 12.90 -8.57
N ALA A 512 6.86 14.06 -9.12
CA ALA A 512 7.75 14.97 -9.85
C ALA A 512 7.92 16.27 -9.05
N VAL A 513 9.07 16.91 -9.18
CA VAL A 513 9.38 18.21 -8.56
C VAL A 513 9.96 19.15 -9.60
N ALA A 514 9.60 20.43 -9.53
CA ALA A 514 10.22 21.48 -10.32
C ALA A 514 10.72 22.59 -9.39
N HIS A 515 11.79 23.26 -9.81
CA HIS A 515 12.31 24.43 -9.10
C HIS A 515 12.04 25.68 -9.92
N CYS A 516 11.43 26.64 -9.27
CA CYS A 516 11.01 27.86 -9.91
C CYS A 516 11.99 28.98 -9.61
N ARG A 517 11.89 30.07 -10.38
CA ARG A 517 12.66 31.27 -10.08
C ARG A 517 12.10 31.95 -8.82
N PRO A 518 12.97 32.65 -8.07
CA PRO A 518 12.54 33.66 -7.10
C PRO A 518 11.58 34.69 -7.69
N LEU A 519 10.58 35.09 -6.92
CA LEU A 519 9.80 36.28 -7.20
C LEU A 519 10.61 37.55 -6.92
N SER A 520 10.50 38.53 -7.81
CA SER A 520 11.10 39.85 -7.59
C SER A 520 10.31 40.64 -6.56
N LYS A 521 10.96 41.61 -5.90
CA LYS A 521 10.29 42.56 -5.00
C LYS A 521 9.11 43.28 -5.66
N THR A 522 9.22 43.57 -6.96
CA THR A 522 8.14 44.22 -7.72
C THR A 522 6.92 43.32 -7.85
N GLU A 523 7.12 42.02 -8.11
CA GLU A 523 6.04 41.03 -8.18
C GLU A 523 5.38 40.81 -6.82
N LEU A 524 6.17 40.80 -5.74
CA LEU A 524 5.65 40.66 -4.37
C LEU A 524 4.85 41.89 -3.92
N ASN A 525 5.33 43.11 -4.25
CA ASN A 525 4.68 44.35 -3.83
C ASN A 525 3.43 44.69 -4.65
N ASN A 526 3.37 44.24 -5.91
CA ASN A 526 2.26 44.50 -6.83
C ASN A 526 1.87 43.20 -7.56
N PRO A 527 1.30 42.22 -6.84
CA PRO A 527 0.94 40.93 -7.41
C PRO A 527 -0.14 41.11 -8.46
N LYS A 528 0.16 40.70 -9.69
CA LYS A 528 -0.84 40.61 -10.75
C LYS A 528 -1.69 39.35 -10.57
N SER A 529 -2.86 39.32 -11.18
CA SER A 529 -3.76 38.14 -11.12
C SER A 529 -3.18 36.88 -11.77
N ASP A 530 -2.14 37.02 -12.60
CA ASP A 530 -1.40 35.96 -13.29
C ASP A 530 -0.04 35.66 -12.62
N ILE A 531 0.20 36.13 -11.38
CA ILE A 531 1.48 35.91 -10.70
C ILE A 531 1.84 34.42 -10.60
N LEU A 532 0.86 33.56 -10.32
CA LEU A 532 1.07 32.12 -10.19
C LEU A 532 1.49 31.48 -11.52
N ASP A 533 0.91 31.92 -12.64
CA ASP A 533 1.23 31.40 -13.98
C ASP A 533 2.68 31.71 -14.41
N ASN A 534 3.27 32.77 -13.85
CA ASN A 534 4.62 33.21 -14.16
C ASN A 534 5.65 32.78 -13.10
N ALA A 535 5.18 32.40 -11.91
CA ALA A 535 6.00 32.05 -10.76
C ALA A 535 6.17 30.53 -10.61
N VAL A 536 5.20 29.75 -11.10
CA VAL A 536 5.23 28.29 -11.01
C VAL A 536 5.46 27.71 -12.41
N ASP A 537 6.49 26.89 -12.58
CA ASP A 537 6.81 26.24 -13.86
C ASP A 537 6.02 24.93 -14.02
N ASP A 538 4.69 25.05 -14.14
CA ASP A 538 3.76 23.94 -14.35
C ASP A 538 4.17 23.09 -15.57
N LYS A 539 4.67 23.76 -16.61
CA LYS A 539 5.09 23.12 -17.87
C LYS A 539 6.30 22.23 -17.67
N ALA A 540 7.33 22.68 -16.97
CA ALA A 540 8.49 21.83 -16.66
C ALA A 540 8.07 20.63 -15.80
N LEU A 541 7.21 20.85 -14.81
CA LEU A 541 6.72 19.78 -13.94
C LEU A 541 5.95 18.70 -14.72
N PHE A 542 5.02 19.10 -15.58
CA PHE A 542 4.25 18.18 -16.43
C PHE A 542 5.12 17.51 -17.49
N ALA A 543 6.08 18.22 -18.10
CA ALA A 543 7.02 17.61 -19.02
C ALA A 543 7.85 16.49 -18.36
N VAL A 544 8.29 16.72 -17.12
CA VAL A 544 9.07 15.75 -16.34
C VAL A 544 8.21 14.55 -15.93
N PHE A 545 6.97 14.78 -15.50
CA PHE A 545 6.01 13.71 -15.29
C PHE A 545 5.80 12.89 -16.58
N SER A 546 5.60 13.56 -17.72
CA SER A 546 5.36 12.88 -18.99
C SER A 546 6.56 12.07 -19.46
N GLU A 547 7.76 12.60 -19.28
CA GLU A 547 9.00 11.88 -19.54
C GLU A 547 9.10 10.62 -18.67
N ALA A 548 8.87 10.74 -17.37
CA ALA A 548 8.93 9.62 -16.44
C ALA A 548 7.94 8.51 -16.80
N VAL A 549 6.69 8.85 -17.09
CA VAL A 549 5.66 7.87 -17.48
C VAL A 549 5.98 7.26 -18.84
N THR A 550 6.47 8.04 -19.81
CA THR A 550 6.88 7.53 -21.13
C THR A 550 8.03 6.55 -21.01
N LYS A 551 9.03 6.88 -20.19
CA LYS A 551 10.15 5.99 -19.89
C LYS A 551 9.65 4.71 -19.25
N MET A 552 8.78 4.81 -18.25
CA MET A 552 8.18 3.65 -17.60
C MET A 552 7.39 2.77 -18.58
N LYS A 553 6.59 3.35 -19.48
CA LYS A 553 5.87 2.61 -20.54
C LYS A 553 6.84 1.88 -21.48
N ARG A 554 7.92 2.56 -21.89
CA ARG A 554 8.94 1.94 -22.74
C ARG A 554 9.61 0.76 -22.04
N GLU A 555 9.99 0.91 -20.77
CA GLU A 555 10.58 -0.19 -20.00
C GLU A 555 9.55 -1.31 -19.73
N GLU A 556 8.27 -0.96 -19.57
CA GLU A 556 7.16 -1.91 -19.44
C GLU A 556 6.99 -2.75 -20.71
N GLU A 557 7.07 -2.12 -21.89
CA GLU A 557 6.99 -2.77 -23.20
C GLU A 557 8.25 -3.58 -23.55
N ALA A 558 9.43 -3.06 -23.21
CA ALA A 558 10.71 -3.74 -23.41
C ALA A 558 10.91 -4.91 -22.43
N SER A 559 10.29 -4.83 -21.25
CA SER A 559 10.34 -5.90 -20.28
C SER A 559 9.53 -7.10 -20.76
N ARG A 560 10.23 -8.24 -20.96
CA ARG A 560 9.64 -9.56 -21.22
C ARG A 560 8.58 -9.96 -20.19
N PHE A 561 8.53 -9.29 -19.05
CA PHE A 561 7.57 -9.51 -17.97
C PHE A 561 6.12 -9.41 -18.46
N TYR A 562 5.78 -8.45 -19.33
CA TYR A 562 4.41 -8.28 -19.81
C TYR A 562 4.01 -9.24 -20.93
N GLU A 563 4.96 -9.75 -21.71
CA GLU A 563 4.70 -10.87 -22.63
C GLU A 563 4.33 -12.14 -21.86
N ILE A 564 4.94 -12.34 -20.68
CA ILE A 564 4.64 -13.47 -19.80
C ILE A 564 3.33 -13.26 -19.03
N ILE A 565 3.04 -12.02 -18.57
CA ILE A 565 1.74 -11.69 -17.96
C ILE A 565 0.58 -11.77 -18.97
N ARG A 566 0.77 -11.40 -20.23
CA ARG A 566 -0.28 -11.52 -21.27
C ARG A 566 -0.67 -12.98 -21.56
N GLN A 567 0.12 -13.96 -21.12
CA GLN A 567 -0.23 -15.38 -21.16
C GLN A 567 -1.00 -15.85 -19.91
N LYS A 568 -1.11 -15.04 -18.84
CA LYS A 568 -2.01 -15.28 -17.71
C LYS A 568 -3.45 -15.11 -18.17
#